data_AF-A0A4Q2A5B2-F1
#
_entry.id   AF-A0A4Q2A5B2-F1
#
_cell.length_a   1.000
_cell.length_b   1.000
_cell.length_c   1.000
_cell.angle_alpha   90.00
_cell.angle_beta   90.00
_cell.angle_gamma   90.00
#
_symmetry.space_group_name_H-M   'P 1'
#
loop_
_entity.id
_entity.type
_entity.pdbx_description
1 polymer ?
#
loop_
_entity_poly.entity_id
_entity_poly.type
_entity_poly.pdbx_seq_one_letter_code
_entity_poly.pdbx_strand_id
1 'polypeptide(L)'
;MSLTDSGSRFEHRLRQKLAQLKQFGWRHLMLSALLFTVTAQLYDAAMGARRAAKLGDPAISAKRAAVRAFLHHFDAVSVLEHALSGVGYALVGAALLQLFYFVYWPQTPQAVETPHWLRSVWIVVAAATAVVMILRVAYVGTGTAMAILTALGVAALLVRHARVAGVARSAPQWFIGIAGAAVWCNFDLAWKMSEWPTTHDTLGVVLAHLFASGATLIICSVAGGVVVRWCAWLRPVGT
;
A
#
# COMPACT_ATOMS: atom_id res chain seq x y z
N MET A 1 32.70 -36.73 -26.77
CA MET A 1 32.19 -35.63 -25.90
C MET A 1 30.87 -36.12 -25.32
N SER A 2 30.86 -36.51 -24.04
CA SER A 2 29.85 -37.40 -23.45
C SER A 2 28.60 -36.66 -22.97
N LEU A 3 27.41 -37.18 -23.31
CA LEU A 3 26.09 -36.69 -22.88
C LEU A 3 25.90 -36.66 -21.36
N THR A 4 26.71 -37.39 -20.59
CA THR A 4 26.70 -37.40 -19.13
C THR A 4 27.27 -36.12 -18.50
N ASP A 5 28.16 -35.42 -19.21
CA ASP A 5 28.87 -34.24 -18.68
C ASP A 5 28.11 -32.91 -18.93
N SER A 6 27.11 -32.94 -19.82
CA SER A 6 26.14 -31.85 -19.98
C SER A 6 25.03 -31.90 -18.94
N GLY A 7 24.61 -33.11 -18.52
CA GLY A 7 23.56 -33.31 -17.50
C GLY A 7 23.99 -32.82 -16.12
N SER A 8 25.21 -33.17 -15.69
CA SER A 8 25.77 -32.74 -14.40
C SER A 8 25.96 -31.21 -14.32
N ARG A 9 26.43 -30.57 -15.41
CA ARG A 9 26.57 -29.11 -15.50
C ARG A 9 25.24 -28.36 -15.56
N PHE A 10 24.20 -28.98 -16.10
CA PHE A 10 22.85 -28.42 -16.09
C PHE A 10 22.22 -28.51 -14.69
N GLU A 11 22.25 -29.68 -14.05
CA GLU A 11 21.77 -29.85 -12.68
C GLU A 11 22.50 -28.95 -11.69
N HIS A 12 23.83 -28.82 -11.83
CA HIS A 12 24.61 -27.97 -10.93
C HIS A 12 24.26 -26.49 -11.13
N ARG A 13 24.07 -26.02 -12.37
CA ARG A 13 23.57 -24.66 -12.66
C ARG A 13 22.14 -24.45 -12.17
N LEU A 14 21.27 -25.45 -12.28
CA LEU A 14 19.89 -25.38 -11.83
C LEU A 14 19.83 -25.30 -10.30
N ARG A 15 20.60 -26.14 -9.60
CA ARG A 15 20.74 -26.10 -8.14
C ARG A 15 21.35 -24.78 -7.65
N GLN A 16 22.33 -24.25 -8.36
CA GLN A 16 22.95 -22.97 -8.02
C GLN A 16 21.98 -21.80 -8.26
N LYS A 17 21.20 -21.82 -9.36
CA LYS A 17 20.12 -20.86 -9.60
C LYS A 17 18.98 -20.99 -8.58
N LEU A 18 18.62 -22.20 -8.17
CA LEU A 18 17.60 -22.45 -7.15
C LEU A 18 18.08 -22.04 -5.75
N ALA A 19 19.36 -22.25 -5.43
CA ALA A 19 19.97 -21.78 -4.20
C ALA A 19 20.07 -20.24 -4.17
N GLN A 20 20.43 -19.61 -5.29
CA GLN A 20 20.34 -18.16 -5.45
C GLN A 20 18.91 -17.68 -5.30
N LEU A 21 17.92 -18.35 -5.92
CA LEU A 21 16.50 -18.04 -5.77
C LEU A 21 16.05 -18.12 -4.31
N LYS A 22 16.47 -19.13 -3.53
CA LYS A 22 16.19 -19.22 -2.09
C LYS A 22 16.79 -18.10 -1.25
N GLN A 23 17.83 -17.40 -1.75
CA GLN A 23 18.43 -16.24 -1.09
C GLN A 23 17.67 -14.93 -1.38
N PHE A 24 16.78 -14.89 -2.37
CA PHE A 24 15.91 -13.73 -2.57
C PHE A 24 14.85 -13.70 -1.48
N GLY A 25 14.51 -12.51 -1.00
CA GLY A 25 13.57 -12.28 0.08
C GLY A 25 12.11 -12.56 -0.31
N TRP A 26 11.81 -13.73 -0.90
CA TRP A 26 10.48 -14.13 -1.40
C TRP A 26 9.38 -13.96 -0.37
N ARG A 27 9.70 -14.10 0.92
CA ARG A 27 8.78 -13.79 2.01
C ARG A 27 8.22 -12.36 1.94
N HIS A 28 9.06 -11.38 1.62
CA HIS A 28 8.66 -9.97 1.49
C HIS A 28 7.82 -9.77 0.24
N LEU A 29 8.11 -10.48 -0.86
CA LEU A 29 7.28 -10.46 -2.05
C LEU A 29 5.90 -11.09 -1.81
N MET A 30 5.86 -12.27 -1.19
CA MET A 30 4.62 -12.97 -0.85
C MET A 30 3.76 -12.13 0.09
N LEU A 31 4.38 -11.48 1.09
CA LEU A 31 3.68 -10.60 2.01
C LEU A 31 3.17 -9.34 1.30
N SER A 32 3.97 -8.74 0.42
CA SER A 32 3.53 -7.60 -0.41
C SER A 32 2.31 -7.99 -1.26
N ALA A 33 2.37 -9.13 -1.95
CA ALA A 33 1.27 -9.65 -2.75
C ALA A 33 0.02 -9.94 -1.90
N LEU A 34 0.18 -10.52 -0.71
CA LEU A 34 -0.90 -10.76 0.23
C LEU A 34 -1.56 -9.45 0.67
N LEU A 35 -0.77 -8.46 1.09
CA LEU A 35 -1.28 -7.17 1.54
C LEU A 35 -2.01 -6.42 0.41
N PHE A 36 -1.49 -6.43 -0.81
CA PHE A 36 -2.19 -5.89 -1.97
C PHE A 36 -3.51 -6.63 -2.25
N THR A 37 -3.51 -7.95 -2.17
CA THR A 37 -4.72 -8.77 -2.39
C THR A 37 -5.77 -8.47 -1.33
N VAL A 38 -5.40 -8.45 -0.05
CA VAL A 38 -6.32 -8.10 1.04
C VAL A 38 -6.87 -6.70 0.85
N THR A 39 -6.04 -5.73 0.49
CA THR A 39 -6.48 -4.35 0.22
C THR A 39 -7.47 -4.30 -0.94
N ALA A 40 -7.20 -5.00 -2.05
CA ALA A 40 -8.07 -5.04 -3.21
C ALA A 40 -9.44 -5.67 -2.88
N GLN A 41 -9.45 -6.78 -2.14
CA GLN A 41 -10.68 -7.44 -1.68
C GLN A 41 -11.51 -6.54 -0.76
N LEU A 42 -10.87 -5.84 0.18
CA LEU A 42 -11.54 -4.87 1.04
C LEU A 42 -12.13 -3.71 0.24
N TYR A 43 -11.40 -3.20 -0.76
CA TYR A 43 -11.86 -2.15 -1.64
C TYR A 43 -13.08 -2.60 -2.47
N ASP A 44 -13.00 -3.76 -3.11
CA ASP A 44 -14.10 -4.30 -3.92
C ASP A 44 -15.35 -4.56 -3.06
N ALA A 45 -15.18 -5.09 -1.86
CA ALA A 45 -16.27 -5.28 -0.90
C ALA A 45 -16.91 -3.94 -0.48
N ALA A 46 -16.09 -2.92 -0.16
CA ALA A 46 -16.57 -1.60 0.22
C ALA A 46 -17.33 -0.91 -0.93
N MET A 47 -16.79 -0.98 -2.15
CA MET A 47 -17.43 -0.43 -3.34
C MET A 47 -18.72 -1.18 -3.69
N GLY A 48 -18.73 -2.50 -3.53
CA GLY A 48 -19.92 -3.34 -3.67
C GLY A 48 -21.02 -2.93 -2.69
N ALA A 49 -20.69 -2.78 -1.40
CA ALA A 49 -21.63 -2.31 -0.38
C ALA A 49 -22.16 -0.90 -0.67
N ARG A 50 -21.28 0.02 -1.10
CA ARG A 50 -21.69 1.38 -1.50
C ARG A 50 -22.62 1.37 -2.71
N ARG A 51 -22.36 0.52 -3.70
CA ARG A 51 -23.21 0.36 -4.88
C ARG A 51 -24.56 -0.23 -4.51
N ALA A 52 -24.60 -1.27 -3.68
CA ALA A 52 -25.84 -1.86 -3.17
C ALA A 52 -26.67 -0.84 -2.37
N ALA A 53 -26.04 -0.03 -1.53
CA ALA A 53 -26.70 1.07 -0.83
C ALA A 53 -27.32 2.10 -1.80
N LYS A 54 -26.60 2.48 -2.86
CA LYS A 54 -27.11 3.41 -3.89
C LYS A 54 -28.30 2.83 -4.67
N LEU A 55 -28.36 1.51 -4.83
CA LEU A 55 -29.47 0.81 -5.48
C LEU A 55 -30.66 0.56 -4.53
N GLY A 56 -30.58 1.00 -3.27
CA GLY A 56 -31.68 0.89 -2.31
C GLY A 56 -31.78 -0.49 -1.64
N ASP A 57 -30.69 -1.26 -1.56
CA ASP A 57 -30.69 -2.55 -0.88
C ASP A 57 -31.15 -2.39 0.60
N PRO A 58 -32.24 -3.08 1.02
CA PRO A 58 -32.81 -2.92 2.35
C PRO A 58 -31.91 -3.46 3.46
N ALA A 59 -31.12 -4.51 3.20
CA ALA A 59 -30.23 -5.10 4.20
C ALA A 59 -29.04 -4.17 4.51
N ILE A 60 -28.46 -3.56 3.47
CA ILE A 60 -27.39 -2.58 3.64
C ILE A 60 -27.91 -1.29 4.27
N SER A 61 -29.10 -0.85 3.89
CA SER A 61 -29.75 0.32 4.49
C SER A 61 -30.03 0.11 5.99
N ALA A 62 -30.50 -1.07 6.39
CA ALA A 62 -30.70 -1.43 7.79
C ALA A 62 -29.39 -1.41 8.59
N LYS A 63 -28.31 -1.96 8.05
CA LYS A 63 -26.97 -1.90 8.69
C LYS A 63 -26.50 -0.46 8.88
N ARG A 64 -26.63 0.38 7.85
CA ARG A 64 -26.26 1.80 7.93
C ARG A 64 -27.13 2.55 8.95
N ALA A 65 -28.42 2.25 9.03
CA ALA A 65 -29.31 2.82 10.04
C ALA A 65 -28.94 2.38 11.47
N ALA A 66 -28.57 1.12 11.67
CA ALA A 66 -28.11 0.60 12.96
C ALA A 66 -26.83 1.31 13.43
N VAL A 67 -25.87 1.54 12.53
CA VAL A 67 -24.65 2.31 12.84
C VAL A 67 -24.97 3.75 13.23
N ARG A 68 -25.86 4.43 12.49
CA ARG A 68 -26.32 5.78 12.84
C ARG A 68 -27.03 5.82 14.20
N ALA A 69 -27.88 4.83 14.48
CA ALA A 69 -28.59 4.72 15.75
C ALA A 69 -27.64 4.49 16.92
N PHE A 70 -26.63 3.64 16.73
CA PHE A 70 -25.62 3.34 17.75
C PHE A 70 -24.72 4.54 18.05
N LEU A 71 -24.31 5.29 17.03
CA LEU A 71 -23.40 6.44 17.17
C LEU A 71 -24.13 7.78 17.37
N HIS A 72 -25.46 7.79 17.36
CA HIS A 72 -26.32 8.97 17.48
C HIS A 72 -25.95 10.13 16.54
N HIS A 73 -25.36 9.84 15.38
CA HIS A 73 -24.93 10.82 14.39
C HIS A 73 -25.30 10.38 12.97
N PHE A 74 -25.85 11.30 12.19
CA PHE A 74 -26.29 11.02 10.82
C PHE A 74 -25.11 10.68 9.88
N ASP A 75 -24.00 11.40 10.05
CA ASP A 75 -22.78 11.27 9.24
C ASP A 75 -21.85 10.15 9.71
N ALA A 76 -22.22 9.42 10.77
CA ALA A 76 -21.33 8.45 11.41
C ALA A 76 -20.88 7.32 10.47
N VAL A 77 -21.76 6.87 9.57
CA VAL A 77 -21.43 5.89 8.53
C VAL A 77 -20.39 6.44 7.56
N SER A 78 -20.55 7.69 7.13
CA SER A 78 -19.62 8.35 6.21
C SER A 78 -18.24 8.52 6.86
N VAL A 79 -18.21 8.97 8.12
CA VAL A 79 -16.98 9.11 8.90
C VAL A 79 -16.27 7.77 9.08
N LEU A 80 -17.01 6.68 9.31
CA LEU A 80 -16.43 5.35 9.45
C LEU A 80 -15.89 4.79 8.12
N GLU A 81 -16.61 4.98 7.01
CA GLU A 81 -16.12 4.61 5.67
C GLU A 81 -14.79 5.30 5.36
N HIS A 82 -14.64 6.54 5.83
CA HIS A 82 -13.42 7.31 5.70
C HIS A 82 -12.32 6.90 6.67
N ALA A 83 -12.64 6.51 7.90
CA ALA A 83 -11.66 5.90 8.79
C ALA A 83 -11.06 4.64 8.16
N LEU A 84 -11.89 3.82 7.51
CA LEU A 84 -11.48 2.59 6.83
C LEU A 84 -10.58 2.85 5.61
N SER A 85 -10.70 3.99 4.92
CA SER A 85 -9.75 4.31 3.84
C SER A 85 -8.33 4.54 4.37
N GLY A 86 -8.20 5.05 5.60
CA GLY A 86 -6.93 5.14 6.32
C GLY A 86 -6.29 3.77 6.55
N VAL A 87 -7.08 2.74 6.86
CA VAL A 87 -6.61 1.34 6.97
C VAL A 87 -6.10 0.83 5.62
N GLY A 88 -6.87 1.02 4.55
CA GLY A 88 -6.49 0.62 3.20
C GLY A 88 -5.16 1.23 2.77
N TYR A 89 -4.97 2.53 3.02
CA TYR A 89 -3.72 3.22 2.70
C TYR A 89 -2.53 2.71 3.52
N ALA A 90 -2.74 2.42 4.81
CA ALA A 90 -1.71 1.81 5.65
C ALA A 90 -1.27 0.44 5.10
N LEU A 91 -2.22 -0.37 4.63
CA LEU A 91 -1.92 -1.68 4.01
C LEU A 91 -1.16 -1.53 2.69
N VAL A 92 -1.52 -0.56 1.84
CA VAL A 92 -0.76 -0.24 0.61
C VAL A 92 0.67 0.20 0.94
N GLY A 93 0.82 1.10 1.91
CA GLY A 93 2.13 1.56 2.38
C GLY A 93 2.99 0.41 2.90
N ALA A 94 2.39 -0.50 3.68
CA ALA A 94 3.06 -1.71 4.14
C ALA A 94 3.44 -2.64 2.96
N ALA A 95 2.55 -2.85 2.00
CA ALA A 95 2.82 -3.67 0.81
C ALA A 95 3.99 -3.12 -0.02
N LEU A 96 4.03 -1.80 -0.22
CA LEU A 96 5.13 -1.11 -0.91
C LEU A 96 6.44 -1.21 -0.14
N LEU A 97 6.39 -1.11 1.20
CA LEU A 97 7.57 -1.28 2.05
C LEU A 97 8.14 -2.70 1.95
N GLN A 98 7.27 -3.72 1.94
CA GLN A 98 7.72 -5.11 1.78
C GLN A 98 8.30 -5.35 0.38
N LEU A 99 7.70 -4.77 -0.66
CA LEU A 99 8.27 -4.82 -2.01
C LEU A 99 9.63 -4.13 -2.07
N PHE A 100 9.78 -2.99 -1.38
CA PHE A 100 11.06 -2.30 -1.25
C PHE A 100 12.11 -3.20 -0.60
N TYR A 101 11.78 -3.88 0.50
CA TYR A 101 12.71 -4.84 1.13
C TYR A 101 13.09 -5.99 0.20
N PHE A 102 12.15 -6.49 -0.61
CA PHE A 102 12.44 -7.51 -1.61
C PHE A 102 13.43 -7.01 -2.69
N VAL A 103 13.23 -5.79 -3.20
CA VAL A 103 14.02 -5.26 -4.33
C VAL A 103 15.38 -4.71 -3.90
N TYR A 104 15.46 -4.10 -2.71
CA TYR A 104 16.57 -3.23 -2.33
C TYR A 104 17.35 -3.68 -1.09
N TRP A 105 16.80 -4.56 -0.26
CA TRP A 105 17.46 -4.93 0.99
C TRP A 105 18.34 -6.17 0.81
N PRO A 106 19.64 -6.11 1.14
CA PRO A 106 20.52 -7.27 1.08
C PRO A 106 20.04 -8.34 2.06
N GLN A 107 19.73 -9.53 1.54
CA GLN A 107 19.12 -10.62 2.32
C GLN A 107 20.16 -11.51 3.02
N THR A 108 21.45 -11.33 2.72
CA THR A 108 22.56 -12.07 3.32
C THR A 108 23.77 -11.16 3.54
N PRO A 109 24.63 -11.42 4.55
CA PRO A 109 25.88 -10.67 4.77
C PRO A 109 26.83 -10.69 3.56
N GLN A 110 26.71 -11.72 2.74
CA GLN A 110 27.31 -11.77 1.40
C GLN A 110 26.29 -11.16 0.43
N ALA A 111 26.51 -9.90 0.06
CA ALA A 111 25.61 -9.07 -0.72
C ALA A 111 25.40 -9.62 -2.15
N VAL A 112 24.38 -10.45 -2.34
CA VAL A 112 23.83 -10.69 -3.68
C VAL A 112 22.80 -9.59 -3.93
N GLU A 113 23.21 -8.55 -4.65
CA GLU A 113 22.28 -7.51 -5.09
C GLU A 113 21.26 -8.08 -6.07
N THR A 114 20.01 -7.64 -5.95
CA THR A 114 18.94 -7.99 -6.88
C THR A 114 19.34 -7.58 -8.31
N PRO A 115 19.29 -8.48 -9.32
CA PRO A 115 19.67 -8.16 -10.68
C PRO A 115 18.96 -6.90 -11.20
N HIS A 116 19.68 -6.02 -11.89
CA HIS A 116 19.14 -4.73 -12.37
C HIS A 116 17.85 -4.90 -13.19
N TRP A 117 17.80 -5.90 -14.08
CA TRP A 117 16.60 -6.18 -14.89
C TRP A 117 15.39 -6.57 -14.03
N LEU A 118 15.59 -7.41 -13.01
CA LEU A 118 14.52 -7.88 -12.13
C LEU A 118 14.00 -6.73 -11.27
N ARG A 119 14.92 -5.88 -10.79
CA ARG A 119 14.59 -4.64 -10.10
C ARG A 119 13.78 -3.69 -10.99
N SER A 120 14.18 -3.48 -12.25
CA SER A 120 13.42 -2.67 -13.20
C SER A 120 12.01 -3.22 -13.45
N VAL A 121 11.84 -4.54 -13.56
CA VAL A 121 10.51 -5.17 -13.73
C VAL A 121 9.61 -4.86 -12.53
N TRP A 122 10.06 -5.10 -11.31
CA TRP A 122 9.23 -4.86 -10.12
C TRP A 122 8.91 -3.40 -9.87
N ILE A 123 9.83 -2.51 -10.25
CA ILE A 123 9.61 -1.06 -10.28
C ILE A 123 8.45 -0.70 -11.21
N VAL A 124 8.51 -1.19 -12.46
CA VAL A 124 7.49 -0.90 -13.46
C VAL A 124 6.15 -1.47 -13.01
N VAL A 125 6.14 -2.69 -12.44
CA VAL A 125 4.93 -3.30 -11.89
C VAL A 125 4.36 -2.47 -10.73
N ALA A 126 5.18 -2.02 -9.78
CA ALA A 126 4.74 -1.19 -8.66
C ALA A 126 4.19 0.16 -9.14
N ALA A 127 4.89 0.81 -10.07
CA ALA A 127 4.47 2.08 -10.65
C ALA A 127 3.16 1.93 -11.44
N ALA A 128 3.06 0.91 -12.29
CA ALA A 128 1.85 0.59 -13.03
C ALA A 128 0.67 0.27 -12.10
N THR A 129 0.91 -0.49 -11.03
CA THR A 129 -0.12 -0.80 -10.02
C THR A 129 -0.59 0.46 -9.31
N ALA A 130 0.33 1.33 -8.88
CA ALA A 130 -0.01 2.60 -8.25
C ALA A 130 -0.79 3.52 -9.21
N VAL A 131 -0.36 3.60 -10.47
CA VAL A 131 -1.05 4.36 -11.52
C VAL A 131 -2.44 3.80 -11.77
N VAL A 132 -2.61 2.48 -11.91
CA VAL A 132 -3.93 1.86 -12.11
C VAL A 132 -4.84 2.11 -10.91
N MET A 133 -4.33 1.97 -9.68
CA MET A 133 -5.11 2.25 -8.48
C MET A 133 -5.53 3.72 -8.41
N ILE A 134 -4.63 4.64 -8.75
CA ILE A 134 -4.95 6.07 -8.80
C ILE A 134 -5.94 6.34 -9.91
N LEU A 135 -5.78 5.81 -11.12
CA LEU A 135 -6.74 6.03 -12.19
C LEU A 135 -8.14 5.48 -11.87
N ARG A 136 -8.24 4.42 -11.06
CA ARG A 136 -9.52 3.89 -10.58
C ARG A 136 -10.19 4.78 -9.53
N VAL A 137 -9.43 5.60 -8.82
CA VAL A 137 -9.91 6.39 -7.66
C VAL A 137 -9.84 7.90 -7.91
N ALA A 138 -9.06 8.34 -8.89
CA ALA A 138 -8.77 9.73 -9.16
C ALA A 138 -9.99 10.44 -9.73
N TYR A 139 -10.07 11.72 -9.39
CA TYR A 139 -11.21 12.57 -9.70
C TYR A 139 -11.42 12.67 -11.20
N VAL A 140 -12.67 12.84 -11.59
CA VAL A 140 -13.04 13.22 -12.95
C VAL A 140 -12.20 14.44 -13.34
N GLY A 141 -11.37 14.32 -14.38
CA GLY A 141 -10.51 15.39 -14.88
C GLY A 141 -9.10 15.50 -14.26
N THR A 142 -8.77 14.78 -13.18
CA THR A 142 -7.41 14.84 -12.56
C THR A 142 -6.62 13.54 -12.66
N GLY A 143 -7.25 12.45 -13.12
CA GLY A 143 -6.64 11.11 -13.17
C GLY A 143 -5.30 11.07 -13.89
N THR A 144 -5.18 11.74 -15.04
CA THR A 144 -3.92 11.77 -15.80
C THR A 144 -2.81 12.51 -15.05
N ALA A 145 -3.12 13.66 -14.44
CA ALA A 145 -2.14 14.44 -13.69
C ALA A 145 -1.67 13.70 -12.43
N MET A 146 -2.59 13.06 -11.70
CA MET A 146 -2.25 12.25 -10.52
C MET A 146 -1.45 10.99 -10.90
N ALA A 147 -1.80 10.34 -12.01
CA ALA A 147 -1.02 9.21 -12.53
C ALA A 147 0.41 9.62 -12.87
N ILE A 148 0.60 10.78 -13.52
CA ILE A 148 1.93 11.31 -13.85
C ILE A 148 2.70 11.66 -12.56
N LEU A 149 2.09 12.37 -11.62
CA LEU A 149 2.72 12.73 -10.35
C LEU A 149 3.16 11.49 -9.57
N THR A 150 2.34 10.44 -9.55
CA THR A 150 2.68 9.18 -8.89
C THR A 150 3.77 8.43 -9.62
N ALA A 151 3.73 8.36 -10.95
CA ALA A 151 4.81 7.77 -11.73
C ALA A 151 6.14 8.50 -11.46
N LEU A 152 6.14 9.82 -11.42
CA LEU A 152 7.30 10.64 -11.10
C LEU A 152 7.77 10.45 -9.65
N GLY A 153 6.84 10.40 -8.69
CA GLY A 153 7.14 10.17 -7.27
C GLY A 153 7.80 8.80 -7.06
N VAL A 154 7.23 7.75 -7.66
CA VAL A 154 7.80 6.40 -7.66
C VAL A 154 9.16 6.41 -8.35
N ALA A 155 9.31 7.01 -9.54
CA ALA A 155 10.60 7.10 -10.22
C ALA A 155 11.66 7.83 -9.38
N ALA A 156 11.31 8.94 -8.73
CA ALA A 156 12.22 9.72 -7.88
C ALA A 156 12.67 8.93 -6.64
N LEU A 157 11.76 8.21 -5.99
CA LEU A 157 12.05 7.30 -4.87
C LEU A 157 13.06 6.20 -5.29
N LEU A 158 12.94 5.72 -6.52
CA LEU A 158 13.77 4.63 -7.04
C LEU A 158 15.14 5.10 -7.51
N VAL A 159 15.24 6.27 -8.15
CA VAL A 159 16.53 6.90 -8.47
C VAL A 159 17.30 7.18 -7.19
N ARG A 160 16.62 7.64 -6.13
CA ARG A 160 17.25 8.02 -4.84
C ARG A 160 17.15 6.94 -3.76
N HIS A 161 16.91 5.69 -4.15
CA HIS A 161 16.67 4.55 -3.25
C HIS A 161 17.68 4.44 -2.08
N ALA A 162 18.97 4.69 -2.30
CA ALA A 162 19.98 4.63 -1.24
C ALA A 162 19.78 5.70 -0.16
N ARG A 163 19.45 6.94 -0.55
CA ARG A 163 19.11 8.02 0.40
C ARG A 163 17.79 7.73 1.11
N VAL A 164 16.79 7.25 0.37
CA VAL A 164 15.48 6.88 0.93
C VAL A 164 15.62 5.74 1.94
N ALA A 165 16.44 4.73 1.64
CA ALA A 165 16.75 3.64 2.57
C ALA A 165 17.48 4.12 3.82
N GLY A 166 18.37 5.12 3.68
CA GLY A 166 19.04 5.77 4.80
C GLY A 166 18.06 6.50 5.70
N VAL A 167 17.17 7.31 5.12
CA VAL A 167 16.13 8.05 5.86
C VAL A 167 15.13 7.10 6.50
N ALA A 168 14.66 6.05 5.81
CA ALA A 168 13.71 5.09 6.38
C ALA A 168 14.29 4.28 7.56
N ARG A 169 15.63 4.13 7.63
CA ARG A 169 16.31 3.48 8.76
C ARG A 169 16.43 4.38 9.98
N SER A 170 16.67 5.67 9.77
CA SER A 170 16.87 6.63 10.86
C SER A 170 15.57 7.30 11.32
N ALA A 171 14.56 7.37 10.44
CA ALA A 171 13.29 7.98 10.75
C ALA A 171 12.44 7.05 11.64
N PRO A 172 11.91 7.54 12.77
CA PRO A 172 10.88 6.81 13.51
C PRO A 172 9.69 6.50 12.60
N GLN A 173 9.12 5.29 12.68
CA GLN A 173 8.02 4.91 11.78
C GLN A 173 6.76 5.78 11.93
N TRP A 174 6.56 6.41 13.10
CA TRP A 174 5.49 7.40 13.27
C TRP A 174 5.71 8.64 12.39
N PHE A 175 6.95 9.02 12.10
CA PHE A 175 7.26 10.15 11.20
C PHE A 175 6.88 9.82 9.76
N ILE A 176 7.12 8.58 9.32
CA ILE A 176 6.64 8.07 8.02
C ILE A 176 5.11 8.04 8.00
N GLY A 177 4.48 7.61 9.09
CA GLY A 177 3.03 7.64 9.26
C GLY A 177 2.45 9.06 9.16
N ILE A 178 3.07 10.06 9.80
CA ILE A 178 2.65 11.47 9.73
C ILE A 178 2.81 12.02 8.31
N ALA A 179 3.95 11.78 7.66
CA ALA A 179 4.16 12.22 6.28
C ALA A 179 3.14 11.59 5.33
N GLY A 180 2.89 10.28 5.49
CA GLY A 180 1.84 9.57 4.76
C GLY A 180 0.45 10.13 5.04
N ALA A 181 0.12 10.45 6.30
CA ALA A 181 -1.15 11.05 6.69
C ALA A 181 -1.33 12.45 6.14
N ALA A 182 -0.30 13.29 6.11
CA ALA A 182 -0.38 14.62 5.49
C ALA A 182 -0.66 14.51 3.99
N VAL A 183 0.04 13.62 3.29
CA VAL A 183 -0.18 13.35 1.85
C VAL A 183 -1.60 12.82 1.63
N TRP A 184 -2.05 11.87 2.47
CA TRP A 184 -3.41 11.33 2.41
C TRP A 184 -4.48 12.39 2.63
N CYS A 185 -4.39 13.16 3.71
CA CYS A 185 -5.34 14.23 4.02
C CYS A 185 -5.40 15.27 2.88
N ASN A 186 -4.28 15.54 2.20
CA ASN A 186 -4.27 16.42 1.04
C ASN A 186 -5.04 15.83 -0.15
N PHE A 187 -4.82 14.55 -0.48
CA PHE A 187 -5.62 13.87 -1.50
C PHE A 187 -7.09 13.86 -1.10
N ASP A 188 -7.40 13.49 0.13
CA ASP A 188 -8.78 13.42 0.59
C ASP A 188 -9.49 14.78 0.55
N LEU A 189 -8.81 15.84 0.96
CA LEU A 189 -9.33 17.19 0.84
C LEU A 189 -9.55 17.58 -0.63
N ALA A 190 -8.62 17.23 -1.53
CA ALA A 190 -8.79 17.46 -2.96
C ALA A 190 -10.00 16.71 -3.54
N TRP A 191 -10.26 15.47 -3.10
CA TRP A 191 -11.47 14.72 -3.46
C TRP A 191 -12.71 15.49 -3.04
N LYS A 192 -12.77 15.91 -1.78
CA LYS A 192 -13.91 16.64 -1.23
C LYS A 192 -14.13 17.98 -1.91
N MET A 193 -13.06 18.69 -2.28
CA MET A 193 -13.16 19.92 -3.06
C MET A 193 -13.73 19.65 -4.46
N SER A 194 -13.32 18.55 -5.11
CA SER A 194 -13.83 18.18 -6.43
C SER A 194 -15.30 17.74 -6.41
N GLU A 195 -15.72 17.07 -5.33
CA GLU A 195 -17.10 16.57 -5.13
C GLU A 195 -17.99 17.57 -4.37
N TRP A 196 -17.45 18.72 -3.97
CA TRP A 196 -18.19 19.74 -3.25
C TRP A 196 -19.53 20.12 -3.91
N PRO A 197 -19.62 20.26 -5.25
CA PRO A 197 -20.89 20.56 -5.93
C PRO A 197 -21.97 19.49 -5.76
N THR A 198 -21.61 18.28 -5.35
CA THR A 198 -22.54 17.15 -5.19
C THR A 198 -22.80 16.83 -3.72
N THR A 199 -21.78 16.86 -2.86
CA THR A 199 -21.89 16.40 -1.46
C THR A 199 -22.36 17.49 -0.50
N HIS A 200 -21.98 18.75 -0.71
CA HIS A 200 -22.28 19.88 0.18
C HIS A 200 -21.93 19.60 1.67
N ASP A 201 -20.86 18.82 1.91
CA ASP A 201 -20.39 18.49 3.26
C ASP A 201 -20.09 19.76 4.06
N THR A 202 -20.52 19.84 5.33
CA THR A 202 -20.11 20.97 6.19
C THR A 202 -18.62 20.89 6.54
N LEU A 203 -17.99 22.02 6.89
CA LEU A 203 -16.59 22.05 7.34
C LEU A 203 -16.33 21.08 8.49
N GLY A 204 -17.26 20.95 9.45
CA GLY A 204 -17.14 20.01 10.56
C GLY A 204 -17.08 18.55 10.10
N VAL A 205 -17.90 18.18 9.11
CA VAL A 205 -17.92 16.84 8.51
C VAL A 205 -16.63 16.58 7.73
N VAL A 206 -16.14 17.56 6.96
CA VAL A 206 -14.85 17.47 6.27
C VAL A 206 -13.70 17.23 7.25
N LEU A 207 -13.65 18.00 8.35
CA LEU A 207 -12.62 17.84 9.38
C LEU A 207 -12.73 16.47 10.06
N ALA A 208 -13.93 16.01 10.41
CA ALA A 208 -14.14 14.69 11.00
C ALA A 208 -13.63 13.56 10.11
N HIS A 209 -13.88 13.64 8.80
CA HIS A 209 -13.35 12.70 7.81
C HIS A 209 -11.81 12.69 7.77
N LEU A 210 -11.19 13.88 7.71
CA LEU A 210 -9.73 14.02 7.66
C LEU A 210 -9.07 13.51 8.94
N PHE A 211 -9.61 13.88 10.11
CA PHE A 211 -9.08 13.41 11.39
C PHE A 211 -9.26 11.90 11.55
N ALA A 212 -10.43 11.35 11.21
CA ALA A 212 -10.68 9.92 11.34
C ALA A 212 -9.72 9.12 10.45
N SER A 213 -9.65 9.45 9.15
CA SER A 213 -8.80 8.74 8.20
C SER A 213 -7.30 8.92 8.51
N GLY A 214 -6.86 10.14 8.82
CA GLY A 214 -5.48 10.45 9.18
C GLY A 214 -5.04 9.78 10.48
N ALA A 215 -5.87 9.83 11.53
CA ALA A 215 -5.59 9.17 12.80
C ALA A 215 -5.51 7.65 12.64
N THR A 216 -6.47 7.04 11.92
CA THR A 216 -6.45 5.60 11.63
C THR A 216 -5.18 5.20 10.88
N LEU A 217 -4.77 5.95 9.87
CA LEU A 217 -3.53 5.70 9.14
C LEU A 217 -2.30 5.77 10.06
N ILE A 218 -2.20 6.77 10.93
CA ILE A 218 -1.09 6.89 11.89
C ILE A 218 -1.09 5.70 12.84
N ILE A 219 -2.24 5.37 13.44
CA ILE A 219 -2.38 4.23 14.37
C ILE A 219 -1.99 2.92 13.67
N CYS A 220 -2.52 2.66 12.48
CA CYS A 220 -2.19 1.46 11.70
C CYS A 220 -0.70 1.41 11.31
N SER A 221 -0.09 2.55 11.00
CA SER A 221 1.35 2.64 10.70
C SER A 221 2.21 2.35 11.93
N VAL A 222 1.84 2.90 13.09
CA VAL A 222 2.51 2.62 14.37
C VAL A 222 2.34 1.15 14.76
N ALA A 223 1.12 0.63 14.71
CA ALA A 223 0.82 -0.77 14.99
C ALA A 223 1.58 -1.70 14.04
N GLY A 224 1.60 -1.40 12.74
CA GLY A 224 2.39 -2.11 11.74
C GLY A 224 3.89 -2.12 12.09
N GLY A 225 4.41 -0.98 12.54
CA GLY A 225 5.80 -0.89 13.01
C GLY A 225 6.10 -1.69 14.25
N VAL A 226 5.18 -1.73 15.21
CA VAL A 226 5.28 -2.60 16.37
C VAL A 226 5.26 -4.06 15.92
N VAL A 227 4.32 -4.47 15.09
CA VAL A 227 4.22 -5.85 14.58
C VAL A 227 5.49 -6.26 13.84
N VAL A 228 6.04 -5.41 12.98
CA VAL A 228 7.32 -5.67 12.29
C VAL A 228 8.48 -5.83 13.28
N ARG A 229 8.50 -5.05 14.37
CA ARG A 229 9.50 -5.21 15.43
C ARG A 229 9.31 -6.51 16.20
N TRP A 230 8.09 -6.93 16.50
CA TRP A 230 7.84 -8.14 17.29
C TRP A 230 8.02 -9.43 16.49
N CYS A 231 7.69 -9.41 15.21
CA CYS A 231 7.82 -10.57 14.35
C CYS A 231 9.18 -10.55 13.62
N ALA A 232 10.14 -11.36 14.08
CA ALA A 232 11.44 -11.52 13.43
C ALA A 232 11.35 -11.90 11.93
N TRP A 233 10.23 -12.51 11.53
CA TRP A 233 9.91 -12.86 10.14
C TRP A 233 9.63 -11.67 9.23
N LEU A 234 9.20 -10.52 9.80
CA LEU A 234 8.86 -9.30 9.07
C LEU A 234 10.01 -8.30 9.01
N ARG A 235 11.05 -8.50 9.84
CA ARG A 235 12.24 -7.66 9.86
C ARG A 235 13.09 -7.91 8.61
N PRO A 236 13.80 -6.89 8.10
CA PRO A 236 14.84 -7.12 7.10
C PRO A 236 15.86 -8.14 7.62
N VAL A 237 16.40 -9.02 6.76
CA VAL A 237 17.48 -9.93 7.20
C VAL A 237 18.72 -9.09 7.55
N GLY A 238 19.33 -9.32 8.72
CA GLY A 238 20.54 -8.63 9.18
C GLY A 238 20.35 -7.44 10.15
N THR A 239 19.15 -7.26 10.72
CA THR A 239 18.89 -6.33 11.84
C THR A 239 18.73 -7.04 13.18
#